data_AF-A0A1W1XRQ0-F1
#
_entry.id   AF-A0A1W1XRQ0-F1
#
_cell.length_a   1.000
_cell.length_b   1.000
_cell.length_c   1.000
_cell.angle_alpha   90.00
_cell.angle_beta   90.00
_cell.angle_gamma   90.00
#
_symmetry.space_group_name_H-M   'P 1'
#
loop_
_entity.id
_entity.type
_entity.pdbx_description
1 polymer ?
#
loop_
_entity_poly.entity_id
_entity_poly.type
_entity_poly.pdbx_seq_one_letter_code
_entity_poly.pdbx_strand_id
1 'polypeptide(L)'
;MNKGTATCIGLAAAKLMKKDNDSIMMVFPSDHYVEDEKAFVDTLKQAVNTVNKKRGLITIGITPTRPETGYGYIQMGEKVMNVEGTYKVERFVEKPNVEVAKDFLLAGDYLWNSGMFVWRADALFTIEMQ
;
A
#
# COMPACT_ATOMS: atom_id res chain seq x y z
N MET A 1 -11.80 5.39 22.98
CA MET A 1 -11.69 6.50 22.02
C MET A 1 -10.93 6.01 20.79
N ASN A 2 -11.52 6.03 19.59
CA ASN A 2 -10.83 5.65 18.35
C ASN A 2 -9.84 6.76 17.96
N LYS A 3 -8.57 6.43 17.76
CA LYS A 3 -7.49 7.39 17.44
C LYS A 3 -7.10 7.38 15.96
N GLY A 4 -7.83 6.62 15.13
CA GLY A 4 -7.54 6.42 13.71
C GLY A 4 -6.28 5.59 13.47
N THR A 5 -6.16 5.06 12.26
CA THR A 5 -5.06 4.15 11.87
C THR A 5 -3.70 4.83 11.95
N ALA A 6 -3.62 6.10 11.56
CA ALA A 6 -2.37 6.87 11.56
C ALA A 6 -1.69 6.95 12.94
N THR A 7 -2.46 7.13 14.01
CA THR A 7 -1.91 7.20 15.38
C THR A 7 -1.31 5.87 15.82
N CYS A 8 -2.00 4.76 15.51
CA CYS A 8 -1.51 3.41 15.81
C CYS A 8 -0.23 3.11 15.02
N ILE A 9 -0.21 3.49 13.74
CA ILE A 9 0.96 3.35 12.86
C ILE A 9 2.15 4.13 13.42
N GLY A 10 1.95 5.41 13.79
CA GLY A 10 3.02 6.25 14.34
C GLY A 10 3.62 5.70 15.63
N LEU A 11 2.78 5.21 16.55
CA LEU A 11 3.24 4.58 17.78
C LEU A 11 4.05 3.30 17.51
N ALA A 12 3.60 2.46 16.58
CA ALA A 12 4.30 1.24 16.20
C ALA A 12 5.65 1.55 15.54
N ALA A 13 5.71 2.53 14.63
CA ALA A 13 6.95 2.98 14.01
C ALA A 13 7.95 3.49 15.06
N ALA A 14 7.51 4.33 16.00
CA ALA A 14 8.38 4.83 17.08
C ALA A 14 8.90 3.70 17.99
N LYS A 15 8.11 2.65 18.22
CA LYS A 15 8.55 1.46 18.96
C LYS A 15 9.56 0.62 18.18
N LEU A 16 9.35 0.43 16.88
CA LEU A 16 10.27 -0.30 16.01
C LEU A 16 11.63 0.40 15.93
N MET A 17 11.64 1.71 15.69
CA MET A 17 12.88 2.50 15.61
C MET A 17 13.71 2.46 16.90
N LYS A 18 13.08 2.35 18.07
CA LYS A 18 13.80 2.17 19.35
C LYS A 18 14.52 0.83 19.46
N LYS A 19 14.02 -0.19 18.75
CA LYS A 19 14.60 -1.54 18.73
C LYS A 19 15.65 -1.67 17.63
N ASP A 20 15.33 -1.16 16.45
CA ASP A 20 16.17 -1.17 15.26
C ASP A 20 15.70 -0.07 14.29
N ASN A 21 16.60 0.84 13.96
CA ASN A 21 16.30 2.01 13.14
C ASN A 21 16.10 1.67 11.65
N ASP A 22 16.57 0.50 11.21
CA ASP A 22 16.43 0.01 9.82
C ASP A 22 15.26 -0.96 9.66
N SER A 23 14.47 -1.19 10.72
CA SER A 23 13.34 -2.11 10.70
C SER A 23 12.32 -1.78 9.61
N ILE A 24 11.93 -2.79 8.85
CA ILE A 24 10.79 -2.71 7.92
C ILE A 24 9.50 -2.92 8.70
N MET A 25 8.58 -1.97 8.55
CA MET A 25 7.23 -2.02 9.08
C MET A 25 6.26 -2.46 8.00
N MET A 26 5.38 -3.38 8.36
CA MET A 26 4.25 -3.82 7.52
C MET A 26 2.96 -3.61 8.29
N VAL A 27 1.94 -3.09 7.62
CA VAL A 27 0.62 -2.83 8.19
C VAL A 27 -0.43 -3.64 7.46
N PHE A 28 -1.27 -4.32 8.23
CA PHE A 28 -2.33 -5.18 7.74
C PHE A 28 -3.63 -4.88 8.47
N PRO A 29 -4.76 -4.74 7.77
CA PRO A 29 -6.08 -4.89 8.36
C PRO A 29 -6.24 -6.31 8.92
N SER A 30 -6.83 -6.45 10.11
CA SER A 30 -6.97 -7.75 10.78
C SER A 30 -8.18 -8.58 10.32
N ASP A 31 -9.03 -7.98 9.49
CA ASP A 31 -10.35 -8.46 9.09
C ASP A 31 -10.44 -8.78 7.59
N HIS A 32 -9.30 -8.82 6.89
CA HIS A 32 -9.23 -9.22 5.49
C HIS A 32 -9.15 -10.74 5.34
N TYR A 33 -9.84 -11.27 4.33
CA TYR A 33 -9.70 -12.65 3.88
C TYR A 33 -8.75 -12.72 2.68
N VAL A 34 -7.77 -13.63 2.75
CA VAL A 34 -6.80 -13.88 1.68
C VAL A 34 -6.89 -15.35 1.31
N GLU A 35 -7.33 -15.63 0.09
CA GLU A 35 -7.50 -17.01 -0.40
C GLU A 35 -6.16 -17.62 -0.85
N ASP A 36 -5.38 -16.90 -1.66
CA ASP A 36 -4.07 -17.34 -2.14
C ASP A 36 -2.95 -16.84 -1.23
N GLU A 37 -2.69 -17.59 -0.15
CA GLU A 37 -1.64 -17.28 0.81
C GLU A 37 -0.24 -17.23 0.18
N LYS A 38 0.03 -18.08 -0.83
CA LYS A 38 1.34 -18.13 -1.46
C LYS A 38 1.60 -16.87 -2.27
N ALA A 39 0.65 -16.47 -3.12
CA ALA A 39 0.76 -15.23 -3.88
C ALA A 39 0.88 -14.01 -2.96
N PHE A 40 0.15 -14.01 -1.83
CA PHE A 40 0.26 -12.96 -0.82
C PHE A 40 1.66 -12.88 -0.21
N VAL A 41 2.21 -14.00 0.27
CA VAL A 41 3.57 -14.04 0.85
C VAL A 41 4.63 -13.63 -0.17
N ASP A 42 4.51 -14.07 -1.42
CA ASP A 42 5.45 -13.70 -2.48
C ASP A 42 5.39 -12.20 -2.80
N THR A 43 4.18 -11.62 -2.81
CA THR A 43 3.96 -10.16 -2.93
C THR A 43 4.62 -9.39 -1.79
N LEU A 44 4.48 -9.86 -0.54
CA LEU A 44 5.12 -9.20 0.61
C LEU A 44 6.64 -9.28 0.57
N LYS A 45 7.22 -10.43 0.20
CA LYS A 45 8.67 -10.57 0.02
C LYS A 45 9.18 -9.58 -1.04
N GLN A 46 8.44 -9.41 -2.13
CA GLN A 46 8.79 -8.45 -3.15
C GLN A 46 8.74 -7.01 -2.63
N ALA A 47 7.70 -6.64 -1.87
CA ALA A 47 7.60 -5.32 -1.25
C ALA A 47 8.77 -5.05 -0.29
N VAL A 48 9.11 -6.01 0.58
CA VAL A 48 10.26 -5.95 1.49
C VAL A 48 11.58 -5.78 0.71
N ASN A 49 11.80 -6.58 -0.33
CA ASN A 49 12.99 -6.46 -1.18
C ASN A 49 13.09 -5.10 -1.88
N THR A 50 11.96 -4.53 -2.27
CA THR A 50 11.91 -3.22 -2.93
C THR A 50 12.27 -2.10 -1.96
N VAL A 51 11.67 -2.11 -0.76
CA VAL A 51 11.98 -1.15 0.32
C VAL A 51 13.45 -1.22 0.77
N ASN A 52 14.03 -2.42 0.80
CA ASN A 52 15.46 -2.61 1.13
C ASN A 52 16.39 -1.99 0.08
N LYS A 53 16.02 -2.04 -1.20
CA LYS A 53 16.85 -1.48 -2.30
C LYS A 53 16.70 0.02 -2.44
N LYS A 54 15.50 0.55 -2.19
CA LYS A 54 15.18 1.97 -2.33
C LYS A 54 14.15 2.37 -1.28
N ARG A 55 14.44 3.45 -0.55
CA ARG A 55 13.46 4.05 0.37
C ARG A 55 12.16 4.37 -0.39
N GLY A 56 11.04 3.91 0.16
CA GLY A 56 9.72 4.11 -0.41
C GLY A 56 8.64 3.60 0.51
N LEU A 57 7.41 4.07 0.25
CA LEU A 57 6.18 3.57 0.85
C LEU A 57 5.46 2.75 -0.20
N ILE A 58 5.31 1.45 0.05
CA ILE A 58 4.65 0.52 -0.85
C ILE A 58 3.24 0.26 -0.33
N THR A 59 2.27 0.23 -1.24
CA THR A 59 0.92 -0.28 -1.00
C THR A 59 0.68 -1.50 -1.88
N ILE A 60 -0.23 -2.38 -1.46
CA ILE A 60 -0.62 -3.56 -2.24
C ILE A 60 -1.94 -3.28 -2.95
N GLY A 61 -1.93 -3.33 -4.28
CA GLY A 61 -3.11 -3.15 -5.11
C GLY A 61 -3.78 -4.48 -5.45
N ILE A 62 -5.11 -4.48 -5.53
CA ILE A 62 -5.92 -5.64 -5.95
C ILE A 62 -6.62 -5.31 -7.25
N THR A 63 -6.60 -6.21 -8.23
CA THR A 63 -7.30 -6.01 -9.50
C THR A 63 -8.81 -5.87 -9.27
N PRO A 64 -9.44 -4.74 -9.65
CA PRO A 64 -10.86 -4.53 -9.49
C PRO A 64 -11.66 -5.49 -10.38
N THR A 65 -12.70 -6.09 -9.82
CA THR A 65 -13.64 -6.95 -10.58
C THR A 65 -15.04 -6.33 -10.72
N ARG A 66 -15.27 -5.19 -10.06
CA ARG A 66 -16.53 -4.44 -10.07
C ARG A 66 -16.27 -2.97 -9.70
N PRO A 67 -17.19 -2.03 -9.99
CA PRO A 67 -17.09 -0.65 -9.54
C PRO A 67 -17.50 -0.53 -8.05
N GLU A 68 -16.61 -0.96 -7.14
CA GLU A 68 -16.82 -0.85 -5.70
C GLU A 68 -16.61 0.59 -5.20
N THR A 69 -17.55 1.16 -4.46
CA THR A 69 -17.47 2.55 -3.95
C THR A 69 -16.98 2.61 -2.50
N GLY A 70 -16.96 1.47 -1.80
CA GLY A 70 -16.46 1.38 -0.43
C GLY A 70 -14.94 1.36 -0.30
N TYR A 71 -14.20 1.16 -1.41
CA TYR A 71 -12.75 1.02 -1.42
C TYR A 71 -12.04 2.29 -1.92
N GLY A 72 -10.78 2.45 -1.51
CA GLY A 72 -9.86 3.34 -2.21
C GLY A 72 -9.36 2.72 -3.51
N TYR A 73 -8.99 3.56 -4.46
CA TYR A 73 -8.37 3.18 -5.73
C TYR A 73 -6.98 3.81 -5.87
N ILE A 74 -6.12 3.12 -6.58
CA ILE A 74 -4.73 3.46 -6.86
C ILE A 74 -4.57 3.46 -8.36
N GLN A 75 -4.26 4.61 -8.96
CA GLN A 75 -3.86 4.66 -10.35
C GLN A 75 -2.41 4.23 -10.48
N MET A 76 -2.15 3.23 -11.31
CA MET A 76 -0.81 2.79 -11.68
C MET A 76 -0.18 3.83 -12.61
N GLY A 77 0.97 4.35 -12.21
CA GLY A 77 1.83 5.17 -13.06
C GLY A 77 2.90 4.34 -13.75
N GLU A 78 4.09 4.91 -13.88
CA GLU A 78 5.22 4.24 -14.55
C GLU A 78 5.63 2.94 -13.84
N LYS A 79 5.91 1.91 -14.64
CA LYS A 79 6.49 0.66 -14.14
C LYS A 79 7.87 0.91 -13.54
N VAL A 80 8.12 0.33 -12.37
CA VAL A 80 9.45 0.37 -11.74
C VAL A 80 10.38 -0.60 -12.46
N MET A 81 11.50 -0.10 -12.98
CA MET A 81 12.49 -0.91 -13.68
C MET A 81 13.05 -2.01 -12.76
N ASN A 82 13.21 -3.22 -13.32
CA ASN A 82 13.76 -4.40 -12.64
C ASN A 82 12.98 -4.89 -11.42
N VAL A 83 11.71 -4.49 -11.27
CA VAL A 83 10.79 -5.00 -10.24
C VAL A 83 9.45 -5.32 -10.91
N GLU A 84 9.21 -6.60 -11.18
CA GLU A 84 8.00 -7.07 -11.87
C GLU A 84 6.74 -6.74 -11.07
N GLY A 85 5.64 -6.31 -11.71
CA GLY A 85 4.40 -6.01 -11.00
C GLY A 85 4.47 -4.84 -10.01
N THR A 86 5.51 -4.01 -10.05
CA THR A 86 5.64 -2.80 -9.24
C THR A 86 5.54 -1.56 -10.11
N TYR A 87 4.69 -0.63 -9.70
CA TYR A 87 4.42 0.63 -10.39
C TYR A 87 4.59 1.78 -9.42
N LYS A 88 4.98 2.96 -9.92
CA LYS A 88 4.79 4.20 -9.18
C LYS A 88 3.29 4.42 -9.02
N VAL A 89 2.89 4.97 -7.87
CA VAL A 89 1.52 5.42 -7.71
C VAL A 89 1.39 6.80 -8.35
N GLU A 90 0.52 6.91 -9.34
CA GLU A 90 0.19 8.20 -9.96
C GLU A 90 -0.81 8.96 -9.09
N ARG A 91 -1.83 8.24 -8.57
CA ARG A 91 -2.92 8.85 -7.83
C ARG A 91 -3.55 7.90 -6.82
N PHE A 92 -3.96 8.44 -5.68
CA PHE A 92 -4.91 7.80 -4.75
C PHE A 92 -6.27 8.48 -4.82
N VAL A 93 -7.33 7.69 -4.85
CA VAL A 93 -8.71 8.17 -4.80
C VAL A 93 -9.47 7.37 -3.76
N GLU A 94 -9.94 8.02 -2.70
CA GLU A 94 -10.66 7.35 -1.62
C GLU A 94 -12.17 7.36 -1.89
N LYS A 95 -12.78 6.17 -1.97
CA LYS A 95 -14.24 5.97 -2.02
C LYS A 95 -14.94 6.83 -3.09
N PRO A 96 -14.62 6.62 -4.38
CA PRO A 96 -15.27 7.34 -5.47
C PRO A 96 -16.77 7.04 -5.52
N ASN A 97 -17.53 7.89 -6.21
CA ASN A 97 -18.90 7.56 -6.59
C ASN A 97 -18.93 6.44 -7.65
N VAL A 98 -20.11 5.90 -7.92
CA VAL A 98 -20.26 4.71 -8.78
C VAL A 98 -19.88 5.01 -10.24
N GLU A 99 -20.12 6.22 -10.73
CA GLU A 99 -19.75 6.67 -12.07
C GLU A 99 -18.23 6.65 -12.24
N VAL A 100 -17.51 7.27 -11.31
CA VAL A 100 -16.04 7.31 -11.32
C VAL A 100 -15.44 5.91 -11.14
N ALA A 101 -16.03 5.07 -10.28
CA ALA A 101 -15.58 3.69 -10.11
C ALA A 101 -15.74 2.84 -11.39
N LYS A 102 -16.79 3.10 -12.19
CA LYS A 102 -16.96 2.47 -13.52
C LYS A 102 -15.87 2.94 -14.49
N ASP A 103 -15.58 4.24 -14.50
CA ASP A 103 -14.53 4.79 -15.34
C ASP A 103 -13.16 4.20 -15.01
N PHE A 104 -12.85 4.00 -13.72
CA PHE A 104 -11.61 3.34 -13.29
C PHE A 104 -11.51 1.89 -13.77
N LEU A 105 -12.61 1.14 -13.72
CA LEU A 105 -12.64 -0.23 -14.23
C LEU A 105 -12.45 -0.28 -15.76
N LEU A 106 -13.02 0.69 -16.48
CA LEU A 106 -12.87 0.82 -17.93
C LEU A 106 -11.46 1.25 -18.35
N ALA A 107 -10.83 2.13 -17.56
CA ALA A 107 -9.47 2.60 -17.84
C ALA A 107 -8.43 1.47 -17.71
N GLY A 108 -8.66 0.53 -16.77
CA GLY A 108 -7.83 -0.68 -16.61
C GLY A 108 -6.45 -0.41 -15.97
N ASP A 109 -6.13 0.84 -15.65
CA ASP A 109 -4.91 1.27 -14.96
C ASP A 109 -5.13 1.55 -13.46
N TYR A 110 -6.30 1.22 -12.91
CA TYR A 110 -6.60 1.38 -11.48
C TYR A 110 -6.66 0.04 -10.75
N LEU A 111 -6.15 0.04 -9.52
CA LEU A 111 -6.22 -1.07 -8.56
C LEU A 111 -7.03 -0.65 -7.32
N TRP A 112 -7.68 -1.58 -6.63
CA TRP A 112 -8.20 -1.32 -5.30
C TRP A 112 -7.06 -1.22 -4.28
N ASN A 113 -7.14 -0.24 -3.38
CA ASN A 113 -6.26 -0.12 -2.23
C ASN A 113 -6.63 -1.18 -1.19
N SER A 114 -5.72 -2.13 -0.93
CA SER A 114 -5.90 -3.15 0.11
C SER A 114 -5.81 -2.63 1.54
N GLY A 115 -5.42 -1.36 1.75
CA GLY A 115 -5.12 -0.83 3.08
C GLY A 115 -3.87 -1.45 3.73
N MET A 116 -3.11 -2.27 2.97
CA MET A 116 -1.83 -2.82 3.39
C MET A 116 -0.69 -1.95 2.88
N PHE A 117 0.31 -1.78 3.73
CA PHE A 117 1.42 -0.88 3.47
C PHE A 117 2.74 -1.46 4.00
N VAL A 118 3.84 -1.24 3.27
CA VAL A 118 5.20 -1.72 3.61
C VAL A 118 6.23 -0.59 3.40
N TRP A 119 7.01 -0.27 4.45
CA TRP A 119 8.05 0.77 4.39
C TRP A 119 9.07 0.60 5.53
N ARG A 120 10.20 1.31 5.50
CA ARG A 120 11.10 1.39 6.66
C ARG A 120 10.50 2.24 7.76
N ALA A 121 10.57 1.82 9.02
CA ALA A 121 9.93 2.52 10.14
C ALA A 121 10.35 4.00 10.25
N ASP A 122 11.60 4.32 9.91
CA ASP A 122 12.13 5.68 9.91
C ASP A 122 11.56 6.59 8.81
N ALA A 123 11.06 6.02 7.70
CA ALA A 123 10.52 6.80 6.60
C ALA A 123 9.30 7.63 7.03
N LEU A 124 8.50 7.14 7.99
CA LEU A 124 7.33 7.87 8.48
C LEU A 124 7.67 9.23 9.11
N PHE A 125 8.88 9.39 9.64
CA PHE A 125 9.34 10.61 10.31
C PHE A 125 10.34 11.41 9.49
N THR A 126 10.72 10.94 8.30
CA THR A 126 11.74 11.55 7.45
C THR A 126 11.23 11.94 6.06
N ILE A 127 9.94 11.72 5.75
CA ILE A 127 9.34 12.21 4.52
C ILE A 127 9.30 13.75 4.58
N GLU A 128 10.26 14.38 3.91
CA GLU A 128 10.01 15.68 3.27
C GLU A 128 8.96 15.43 2.19
N MET A 129 7.86 16.19 2.23
CA MET A 129 6.87 16.18 1.16
C MET A 129 7.55 16.68 -0.12
N GLN A 130 7.95 15.76 -0.99
CA GLN A 130 8.31 16.06 -2.37
C GLN A 130 7.07 16.03 -3.25
#